data_AF-A0A7C2Q7N7-F1
#
_entry.id   AF-A0A7C2Q7N7-F1
#
_cell.length_a   1.000
_cell.length_b   1.000
_cell.length_c   1.000
_cell.angle_alpha   90.00
_cell.angle_beta   90.00
_cell.angle_gamma   90.00
#
_symmetry.space_group_name_H-M   'P 1'
#
loop_
_entity.id
_entity.type
_entity.pdbx_description
1 polymer ?
#
loop_
_entity_poly.entity_id
_entity_poly.type
_entity_poly.pdbx_seq_one_letter_code
_entity_poly.pdbx_strand_id
1 'polypeptide(L)'
;MRRLLALVLVLTALSSAFLAQPAPAESYGAKVASSLDPAKVLEHARALSSLGSRVVGYPGYYRAVEYIVRKLRELGYSVELQEFTVVTPVEVEAYVEVGGERLGVHAVWPNAMLVPPSTPPEGVSGKLVYVGSGEAREMDGKEVEGGIALMDFNSGGNWLRAADLGAKAATLLD
;
A
#
# COMPACT_ATOMS: atom_id res chain seq x y z
N MET A 1 -71.08 5.73 32.62
CA MET A 1 -69.82 6.32 33.14
C MET A 1 -68.60 5.40 32.98
N ARG A 2 -68.61 4.15 33.48
CA ARG A 2 -67.44 3.23 33.37
C ARG A 2 -66.94 2.96 31.94
N ARG A 3 -67.85 2.79 30.95
CA ARG A 3 -67.49 2.57 29.53
C ARG A 3 -66.91 3.82 28.84
N LEU A 4 -67.38 5.02 29.19
CA LEU A 4 -66.83 6.28 28.67
C LEU A 4 -65.44 6.55 29.24
N LEU A 5 -65.23 6.28 30.54
CA LEU A 5 -63.94 6.43 31.19
C LEU A 5 -62.88 5.49 30.58
N ALA A 6 -63.27 4.24 30.29
CA ALA A 6 -62.40 3.27 29.63
C ALA A 6 -62.04 3.69 28.20
N LEU A 7 -63.00 4.24 27.44
CA LEU A 7 -62.74 4.71 26.08
C LEU A 7 -61.81 5.94 26.05
N VAL A 8 -61.99 6.88 26.99
CA VAL A 8 -61.10 8.04 27.12
C VAL A 8 -59.70 7.60 27.53
N LEU A 9 -59.55 6.67 28.49
CA LEU A 9 -58.26 6.11 28.88
C LEU A 9 -57.54 5.41 27.72
N VAL A 10 -58.26 4.64 26.91
CA VAL A 10 -57.71 3.97 25.72
C VAL A 10 -57.30 5.00 24.67
N LEU A 11 -58.14 6.01 24.38
CA LEU A 11 -57.81 7.08 23.44
C LEU A 11 -56.62 7.93 23.90
N THR A 12 -56.52 8.25 25.19
CA THR A 12 -55.35 8.95 25.75
C THR A 12 -54.10 8.09 25.67
N ALA A 13 -54.17 6.79 25.96
CA ALA A 13 -53.02 5.89 25.85
C ALA A 13 -52.54 5.71 24.39
N LEU A 14 -53.48 5.65 23.44
CA LEU A 14 -53.16 5.60 22.00
C LEU A 14 -52.57 6.93 21.49
N SER A 15 -53.02 8.07 22.01
CA SER A 15 -52.48 9.40 21.66
C SER A 15 -51.04 9.57 22.17
N SER A 16 -50.76 9.12 23.40
CA SER A 16 -49.42 9.14 23.99
C SER A 16 -48.42 8.26 23.25
N ALA A 17 -48.87 7.10 22.75
CA ALA A 17 -48.02 6.17 22.01
C ALA A 17 -47.64 6.69 20.61
N PHE A 18 -48.46 7.54 20.00
CA PHE A 18 -48.17 8.12 18.68
C PHE A 18 -47.18 9.30 18.75
N LEU A 19 -47.17 10.05 19.85
CA LEU A 19 -46.23 11.15 20.09
C LEU A 19 -44.88 10.69 20.68
N ALA A 20 -44.81 9.46 21.20
CA ALA A 20 -43.62 8.88 21.79
C ALA A 20 -42.82 7.97 20.82
N GLN A 21 -43.02 8.11 19.50
CA GLN A 21 -42.10 7.48 18.56
C GLN A 21 -40.75 8.20 18.65
N PRO A 22 -39.65 7.53 19.04
CA PRO A 22 -38.34 8.13 18.91
C PRO A 22 -38.17 8.46 17.43
N ALA A 23 -37.84 9.72 17.12
CA ALA A 23 -37.38 10.06 15.78
C ALA A 23 -36.32 9.01 15.41
N PRO A 24 -36.38 8.38 14.22
CA PRO A 24 -35.38 7.40 13.83
C PRO A 24 -34.04 8.08 14.06
N ALA A 25 -33.25 7.52 14.98
CA ALA A 25 -31.97 8.07 15.33
C ALA A 25 -31.12 7.91 14.07
N GLU A 26 -31.17 8.92 13.20
CA GLU A 26 -30.40 8.95 11.98
C GLU A 26 -28.97 8.75 12.44
N SER A 27 -28.42 7.59 12.10
CA SER A 27 -27.16 7.16 12.68
C SER A 27 -26.13 8.24 12.36
N TYR A 28 -25.22 8.51 13.28
CA TYR A 28 -24.15 9.47 13.03
C TYR A 28 -23.47 9.21 11.67
N GLY A 29 -23.35 7.94 11.27
CA GLY A 29 -22.86 7.52 9.95
C GLY A 29 -23.72 8.03 8.77
N ALA A 30 -25.06 7.99 8.87
CA ALA A 30 -25.94 8.52 7.82
C ALA A 30 -25.82 10.05 7.67
N LYS A 31 -25.70 10.77 8.79
CA LYS A 31 -25.46 12.23 8.79
C LYS A 31 -24.12 12.60 8.20
N VAL A 32 -23.06 11.85 8.55
CA VAL A 32 -21.74 12.05 7.97
C VAL A 32 -21.79 11.77 6.47
N ALA A 33 -22.36 10.62 6.06
CA ALA A 33 -22.44 10.23 4.66
C ALA A 33 -23.17 11.25 3.79
N SER A 34 -24.27 11.83 4.29
CA SER A 34 -25.01 12.87 3.55
C SER A 34 -24.29 14.21 3.51
N SER A 35 -23.37 14.48 4.43
CA SER A 35 -22.53 15.69 4.45
C SER A 35 -21.25 15.59 3.61
N LEU A 36 -20.89 14.41 3.10
CA LEU A 36 -19.69 14.22 2.31
C LEU A 36 -19.83 14.86 0.93
N ASP A 37 -18.79 15.58 0.52
CA ASP A 37 -18.66 16.11 -0.83
C ASP A 37 -17.67 15.22 -1.62
N PRO A 38 -18.16 14.37 -2.55
CA PRO A 38 -17.29 13.49 -3.33
C PRO A 38 -16.27 14.24 -4.18
N ALA A 39 -16.55 15.48 -4.58
CA ALA A 39 -15.63 16.28 -5.39
C ALA A 39 -14.38 16.66 -4.57
N LYS A 40 -14.55 17.01 -3.29
CA LYS A 40 -13.43 17.29 -2.38
C LYS A 40 -12.61 16.04 -2.08
N VAL A 41 -13.26 14.89 -1.92
CA VAL A 41 -12.54 13.61 -1.75
C VAL A 41 -11.67 13.33 -2.97
N LEU A 42 -12.23 13.50 -4.17
CA LEU A 42 -11.50 13.31 -5.42
C LEU A 42 -10.36 14.33 -5.59
N GLU A 43 -10.55 15.58 -5.17
CA GLU A 43 -9.49 16.59 -5.14
C GLU A 43 -8.30 16.14 -4.29
N HIS A 44 -8.55 15.68 -3.05
CA HIS A 44 -7.50 15.17 -2.17
C HIS A 44 -6.84 13.92 -2.73
N ALA A 45 -7.61 12.99 -3.32
CA ALA A 45 -7.08 11.80 -3.94
C ALA A 45 -6.14 12.13 -5.10
N ARG A 46 -6.51 13.08 -5.97
CA ARG A 46 -5.66 13.56 -7.08
C ARG A 46 -4.41 14.26 -6.59
N ALA A 47 -4.55 15.13 -5.57
CA ALA A 47 -3.41 15.82 -4.99
C ALA A 47 -2.39 14.81 -4.43
N LEU A 48 -2.84 13.87 -3.58
CA LEU A 48 -1.98 12.86 -2.96
C LEU A 48 -1.37 11.88 -3.98
N SER A 49 -2.11 11.50 -5.04
CA SER A 49 -1.57 10.61 -6.08
C SER A 49 -0.55 11.31 -6.99
N SER A 50 -0.62 12.63 -7.13
CA SER A 50 0.36 13.41 -7.91
C SER A 50 1.72 13.59 -7.23
N LEU A 51 1.87 13.19 -5.96
CA LEU A 51 3.10 13.42 -5.18
C LEU A 51 4.18 12.36 -5.45
N GLY A 52 3.99 11.45 -6.40
CA GLY A 52 4.88 10.30 -6.61
C GLY A 52 4.70 9.22 -5.53
N SER A 53 5.68 8.31 -5.40
CA SER A 53 5.62 7.24 -4.40
C SER A 53 5.52 7.80 -2.98
N ARG A 54 4.49 7.36 -2.25
CA ARG A 54 4.24 7.73 -0.85
C ARG A 54 4.69 6.65 0.13
N VAL A 55 5.53 5.72 -0.32
CA VAL A 55 6.23 4.76 0.53
C VAL A 55 7.13 5.52 1.51
N VAL A 56 7.19 5.08 2.76
CA VAL A 56 8.01 5.72 3.80
C VAL A 56 9.47 5.82 3.35
N GLY A 57 10.08 7.00 3.52
CA GLY A 57 11.45 7.29 3.08
C GLY A 57 11.56 7.86 1.66
N TYR A 58 10.54 7.72 0.81
CA TYR A 58 10.54 8.35 -0.51
C TYR A 58 10.14 9.82 -0.43
N PRO A 59 10.59 10.70 -1.36
CA PRO A 59 10.25 12.11 -1.36
C PRO A 59 8.73 12.41 -1.37
N GLY A 60 7.93 11.54 -2.00
CA GLY A 60 6.47 11.71 -2.05
C GLY A 60 5.78 11.48 -0.70
N TYR A 61 6.37 10.69 0.20
CA TYR A 61 5.88 10.53 1.57
C TYR A 61 5.96 11.85 2.33
N TYR A 62 7.10 12.53 2.30
CA TYR A 62 7.28 13.82 3.01
C TYR A 62 6.36 14.90 2.46
N ARG A 63 6.23 14.99 1.12
CA ARG A 63 5.26 15.90 0.49
C ARG A 63 3.81 15.60 0.92
N ALA A 64 3.46 14.33 1.10
CA ALA A 64 2.12 13.96 1.54
C ALA A 64 1.87 14.36 3.01
N VAL A 65 2.88 14.22 3.88
CA VAL A 65 2.82 14.72 5.27
C VAL A 65 2.58 16.23 5.27
N GLU A 66 3.38 17.00 4.52
CA GLU A 66 3.22 18.45 4.39
C GLU A 66 1.82 18.83 3.88
N TYR A 67 1.33 18.13 2.86
CA TYR A 67 -0.01 18.33 2.31
C TYR A 67 -1.10 18.14 3.37
N ILE A 68 -1.05 17.05 4.12
CA ILE A 68 -2.05 16.71 5.16
C ILE A 68 -1.99 17.72 6.30
N VAL A 69 -0.78 18.03 6.80
CA VAL A 69 -0.58 19.01 7.88
C VAL A 69 -1.17 20.36 7.47
N ARG A 70 -0.87 20.82 6.26
CA ARG A 70 -1.42 22.07 5.73
C ARG A 70 -2.94 22.04 5.65
N LYS A 71 -3.53 20.97 5.10
CA LYS A 71 -4.99 20.86 4.97
C LYS A 71 -5.72 20.81 6.31
N LEU A 72 -5.18 20.10 7.30
CA LEU A 72 -5.75 20.06 8.64
C LEU A 72 -5.67 21.44 9.33
N ARG A 73 -4.56 22.17 9.17
CA ARG A 73 -4.43 23.54 9.69
C ARG A 73 -5.38 24.53 8.98
N GLU A 74 -5.53 24.43 7.66
CA GLU A 74 -6.51 25.23 6.89
C GLU A 74 -7.96 25.03 7.39
N LEU A 75 -8.26 23.85 7.93
CA LEU A 75 -9.56 23.52 8.55
C LEU A 75 -9.67 23.96 10.02
N GLY A 76 -8.64 24.57 10.61
CA GLY A 76 -8.63 25.06 11.99
C GLY A 76 -8.25 24.03 13.04
N TYR A 77 -7.73 22.86 12.66
CA TYR A 77 -7.24 21.87 13.63
C TYR A 77 -5.84 22.22 14.15
N SER A 78 -5.60 21.92 15.43
CA SER A 78 -4.25 21.79 15.97
C SER A 78 -3.64 20.48 15.47
N VAL A 79 -2.42 20.54 14.91
CA VAL A 79 -1.76 19.39 14.29
C VAL A 79 -0.42 19.15 14.97
N GLU A 80 -0.23 17.94 15.49
CA GLU A 80 1.02 17.44 16.05
C GLU A 80 1.56 16.33 15.14
N LEU A 81 2.87 16.34 14.89
CA LEU A 81 3.56 15.28 14.16
C LEU A 81 4.23 14.34 15.15
N GLN A 82 3.81 13.09 15.15
CA GLN A 82 4.46 12.03 15.91
C GLN A 82 5.48 11.32 15.04
N GLU A 83 6.76 11.60 15.28
CA GLU A 83 7.86 11.01 14.52
C GLU A 83 8.33 9.71 15.15
N PHE A 84 8.71 8.75 14.30
CA PHE A 84 9.31 7.49 14.71
C PHE A 84 10.29 7.00 13.63
N THR A 85 11.26 6.20 14.06
CA THR A 85 12.29 5.67 13.15
C THR A 85 11.91 4.27 12.67
N VAL A 86 12.03 4.04 11.36
CA VAL A 86 11.86 2.72 10.74
C VAL A 86 12.95 2.47 9.71
N VAL A 87 13.25 1.19 9.49
CA VAL A 87 14.07 0.76 8.35
C VAL A 87 13.15 0.64 7.15
N THR A 88 13.50 1.31 6.05
CA THR A 88 12.71 1.29 4.81
C THR A 88 13.65 1.09 3.61
N PRO A 89 13.32 0.16 2.69
CA PRO A 89 14.07 0.00 1.47
C PRO A 89 13.75 1.17 0.54
N VAL A 90 14.77 1.97 0.21
CA VAL A 90 14.64 3.11 -0.72
C VAL A 90 15.47 2.80 -1.95
N GLU A 91 14.79 2.66 -3.08
CA GLU A 91 15.42 2.61 -4.40
C GLU A 91 15.85 4.03 -4.82
N VAL A 92 17.16 4.22 -4.96
CA VAL A 92 17.75 5.46 -5.50
C VAL A 92 17.96 5.32 -7.01
N GLU A 93 18.47 4.17 -7.45
CA GLU A 93 18.69 3.82 -8.84
C GLU A 93 18.67 2.30 -8.99
N ALA A 94 18.10 1.79 -10.08
CA ALA A 94 18.10 0.37 -10.41
C ALA A 94 18.10 0.19 -11.93
N TYR A 95 19.08 -0.54 -12.43
CA TYR A 95 19.22 -0.82 -13.86
C TYR A 95 19.99 -2.11 -14.11
N VAL A 96 19.84 -2.64 -15.32
CA VAL A 96 20.65 -3.75 -15.84
C VAL A 96 21.27 -3.29 -17.16
N GLU A 97 22.54 -3.62 -17.37
CA GLU A 97 23.22 -3.40 -18.64
C GLU A 97 23.45 -4.74 -19.35
N VAL A 98 22.94 -4.87 -20.57
CA VAL A 98 23.05 -6.10 -21.37
C VAL A 98 23.19 -5.73 -22.85
N GLY A 99 24.17 -6.32 -23.54
CA GLY A 99 24.37 -6.07 -24.98
C GLY A 99 24.72 -4.62 -25.35
N GLY A 100 25.20 -3.81 -24.40
CA GLY A 100 25.45 -2.37 -24.61
C GLY A 100 24.22 -1.48 -24.41
N GLU A 101 23.08 -2.06 -24.04
CA GLU A 101 21.86 -1.32 -23.68
C GLU A 101 21.68 -1.29 -22.17
N ARG A 102 21.19 -0.15 -21.66
CA ARG A 102 20.86 0.06 -20.25
C ARG A 102 19.34 0.04 -20.09
N LEU A 103 18.84 -0.95 -19.36
CA LEU A 103 17.43 -1.16 -19.08
C LEU A 103 17.12 -0.71 -17.66
N GLY A 104 16.11 0.14 -17.50
CA GLY A 104 15.57 0.47 -16.18
C GLY A 104 14.86 -0.75 -15.59
N VAL A 105 15.17 -1.08 -14.34
CA VAL A 105 14.47 -2.13 -13.59
C VAL A 105 14.03 -1.57 -12.24
N HIS A 106 13.24 -2.34 -11.50
CA HIS A 106 12.81 -1.97 -10.15
C HIS A 106 13.17 -3.07 -9.15
N ALA A 107 13.61 -2.67 -7.97
CA ALA A 107 13.80 -3.53 -6.82
C ALA A 107 12.44 -4.05 -6.36
N VAL A 108 12.37 -5.36 -6.13
CA VAL A 108 11.18 -6.01 -5.61
C VAL A 108 10.98 -5.58 -4.15
N TRP A 109 9.77 -5.19 -3.80
CA TRP A 109 9.44 -4.84 -2.42
C TRP A 109 9.67 -6.06 -1.49
N PRO A 110 10.42 -5.91 -0.38
CA PRO A 110 10.71 -7.05 0.49
C PRO A 110 9.43 -7.65 1.09
N ASN A 111 9.28 -8.96 0.97
CA ASN A 111 8.09 -9.71 1.42
C ASN A 111 8.28 -10.34 2.82
N ALA A 112 8.83 -9.58 3.76
CA ALA A 112 9.07 -9.94 5.17
C ALA A 112 10.00 -11.14 5.46
N MET A 113 10.37 -11.95 4.45
CA MET A 113 11.23 -13.12 4.65
C MET A 113 12.71 -12.79 4.46
N LEU A 114 13.06 -12.03 3.42
CA LEU A 114 14.42 -11.55 3.18
C LEU A 114 14.38 -10.19 2.47
N VAL A 115 15.33 -9.33 2.84
CA VAL A 115 15.63 -8.07 2.13
C VAL A 115 16.96 -8.30 1.41
N PRO A 116 16.98 -8.43 0.07
CA PRO A 116 18.24 -8.52 -0.65
C PRO A 116 19.09 -7.27 -0.38
N PRO A 117 20.42 -7.41 -0.20
CA PRO A 117 21.28 -6.25 -0.10
C PRO A 117 21.30 -5.50 -1.42
N SER A 118 21.56 -4.19 -1.36
CA SER A 118 21.95 -3.44 -2.55
C SER A 118 23.28 -3.97 -3.09
N THR A 119 23.49 -3.83 -4.39
CA THR A 119 24.81 -4.03 -4.99
C THR A 119 25.79 -2.98 -4.46
N PRO A 120 27.12 -3.25 -4.52
CA PRO A 120 28.12 -2.21 -4.38
C PRO A 120 27.90 -1.03 -5.36
N PRO A 121 28.47 0.16 -5.10
CA PRO A 121 28.34 1.31 -6.01
C PRO A 121 28.80 1.04 -7.45
N GLU A 122 29.80 0.17 -7.63
CA GLU A 122 30.29 -0.29 -8.93
C GLU A 122 29.39 -1.33 -9.61
N GLY A 123 28.32 -1.76 -8.94
CA GLY A 123 27.41 -2.80 -9.40
C GLY A 123 27.98 -4.22 -9.27
N VAL A 124 27.32 -5.17 -9.92
CA VAL A 124 27.80 -6.55 -10.07
C VAL A 124 27.71 -6.96 -11.54
N SER A 125 28.64 -7.81 -11.98
CA SER A 125 28.68 -8.29 -13.36
C SER A 125 28.94 -9.78 -13.44
N GLY A 126 28.33 -10.42 -14.43
CA GLY A 126 28.42 -11.85 -14.69
C GLY A 126 27.65 -12.25 -15.94
N LYS A 127 27.80 -13.51 -16.35
CA LYS A 127 27.01 -14.11 -17.44
C LYS A 127 25.53 -14.10 -17.04
N LEU A 128 24.66 -13.61 -17.91
CA LEU A 128 23.22 -13.69 -17.72
C LEU A 128 22.74 -15.11 -18.03
N VAL A 129 22.08 -15.77 -17.08
CA VAL A 129 21.67 -17.17 -17.19
C VAL A 129 20.18 -17.28 -16.90
N TYR A 130 19.41 -17.64 -17.94
CA TYR A 130 17.98 -17.89 -17.77
C TYR A 130 17.72 -19.20 -17.04
N VAL A 131 17.00 -19.15 -15.92
CA VAL A 131 16.74 -20.30 -15.03
C VAL A 131 15.24 -20.60 -14.83
N GLY A 132 14.36 -20.01 -15.65
CA GLY A 132 12.91 -20.20 -15.54
C GLY A 132 12.39 -19.80 -14.16
N SER A 133 11.59 -20.67 -13.55
CA SER A 133 11.05 -20.43 -12.20
C SER A 133 12.05 -20.68 -11.06
N GLY A 134 13.28 -21.09 -11.40
CA GLY A 134 14.33 -21.44 -10.43
C GLY A 134 14.14 -22.78 -9.73
N GLU A 135 13.30 -23.66 -10.28
CA GLU A 135 13.21 -25.05 -9.83
C GLU A 135 14.53 -25.78 -10.08
N ALA A 136 14.86 -26.74 -9.21
CA ALA A 136 16.14 -27.45 -9.28
C ALA A 136 16.41 -28.07 -10.67
N ARG A 137 15.37 -28.67 -11.27
CA ARG A 137 15.42 -29.24 -12.63
C ARG A 137 15.72 -28.22 -13.73
N GLU A 138 15.39 -26.96 -13.52
CA GLU A 138 15.60 -25.89 -14.49
C GLU A 138 16.98 -25.24 -14.35
N MET A 139 17.63 -25.42 -13.20
CA MET A 139 19.00 -24.99 -12.95
C MET A 139 20.04 -26.08 -13.25
N ASP A 140 19.62 -27.34 -13.35
CA ASP A 140 20.50 -28.46 -13.63
C ASP A 140 21.26 -28.27 -14.96
N GLY A 141 22.58 -28.48 -14.91
CA GLY A 141 23.48 -28.27 -16.05
C GLY A 141 23.74 -26.81 -16.45
N LYS A 142 23.20 -25.81 -15.73
CA LYS A 142 23.46 -24.39 -16.01
C LYS A 142 24.61 -23.84 -15.16
N GLU A 143 25.49 -23.08 -15.80
CA GLU A 143 26.61 -22.39 -15.13
C GLU A 143 26.12 -21.12 -14.42
N VAL A 144 25.53 -21.27 -13.22
CA VAL A 144 24.99 -20.14 -12.43
C VAL A 144 26.06 -19.42 -11.61
N GLU A 145 27.10 -20.14 -11.18
CA GLU A 145 28.14 -19.62 -10.30
C GLU A 145 28.84 -18.38 -10.90
N GLY A 146 28.88 -17.29 -10.15
CA GLY A 146 29.45 -16.02 -10.58
C GLY A 146 28.63 -15.25 -11.63
N GLY A 147 27.50 -15.80 -12.06
CA GLY A 147 26.59 -15.21 -13.04
C GLY A 147 25.49 -14.34 -12.43
N ILE A 148 24.58 -13.88 -13.28
CA ILE A 148 23.33 -13.18 -12.92
C ILE A 148 22.18 -14.08 -13.36
N ALA A 149 21.34 -14.50 -12.43
CA ALA A 149 20.18 -15.34 -12.74
C ALA A 149 19.05 -14.47 -13.33
N LEU A 150 18.53 -14.87 -14.49
CA LEU A 150 17.32 -14.31 -15.07
C LEU A 150 16.17 -15.30 -14.83
N MET A 151 15.17 -14.88 -14.06
CA MET A 151 14.10 -15.74 -13.56
C MET A 151 12.74 -15.20 -13.97
N ASP A 152 11.74 -16.07 -14.01
CA ASP A 152 10.34 -15.65 -14.14
C ASP A 152 9.90 -14.95 -12.84
N PHE A 153 9.06 -13.92 -12.93
CA PHE A 153 8.62 -13.17 -11.74
C PHE A 153 7.93 -14.08 -10.71
N ASN A 154 7.14 -15.04 -11.18
CA ASN A 154 6.43 -16.01 -10.35
C ASN A 154 7.32 -17.18 -9.87
N SER A 155 8.53 -16.89 -9.40
CA SER A 155 9.51 -17.87 -8.88
C SER A 155 9.45 -18.06 -7.36
N GLY A 156 8.63 -17.29 -6.64
CA GLY A 156 8.54 -17.36 -5.18
C GLY A 156 9.90 -17.18 -4.50
N GLY A 157 10.28 -18.12 -3.62
CA GLY A 157 11.57 -18.10 -2.91
C GLY A 157 12.74 -18.70 -3.70
N ASN A 158 12.54 -19.17 -4.94
CA ASN A 158 13.56 -19.95 -5.67
C ASN A 158 14.80 -19.13 -6.05
N TRP A 159 14.76 -17.80 -5.99
CA TRP A 159 15.94 -16.95 -6.17
C TRP A 159 17.03 -17.23 -5.11
N LEU A 160 16.64 -17.75 -3.94
CA LEU A 160 17.59 -18.21 -2.92
C LEU A 160 18.44 -19.38 -3.43
N ARG A 161 17.86 -20.29 -4.22
CA ARG A 161 18.62 -21.38 -4.84
C ARG A 161 19.66 -20.86 -5.83
N ALA A 162 19.32 -19.82 -6.61
CA ALA A 162 20.30 -19.18 -7.48
C ALA A 162 21.46 -18.60 -6.66
N ALA A 163 21.16 -17.94 -5.54
CA ALA A 163 22.16 -17.42 -4.62
C ALA A 163 23.02 -18.54 -3.99
N ASP A 164 22.41 -19.66 -3.58
CA ASP A 164 23.11 -20.85 -3.05
C ASP A 164 24.07 -21.47 -4.08
N LEU A 165 23.73 -21.38 -5.37
CA LEU A 165 24.58 -21.80 -6.49
C LEU A 165 25.63 -20.74 -6.89
N GLY A 166 25.77 -19.67 -6.12
CA GLY A 166 26.77 -18.63 -6.34
C GLY A 166 26.40 -17.56 -7.36
N ALA A 167 25.12 -17.40 -7.70
CA ALA A 167 24.67 -16.24 -8.48
C ALA A 167 24.98 -14.94 -7.71
N LYS A 168 25.48 -13.93 -8.42
CA LYS A 168 25.78 -12.61 -7.84
C LYS A 168 24.55 -11.73 -7.70
N ALA A 169 23.53 -11.97 -8.52
CA ALA A 169 22.24 -11.27 -8.50
C ALA A 169 21.16 -12.12 -9.18
N ALA A 170 19.90 -11.76 -8.92
CA ALA A 170 18.73 -12.29 -9.62
C ALA A 170 17.93 -11.13 -10.22
N THR A 171 17.51 -11.26 -11.47
CA THR A 171 16.62 -10.34 -12.19
C THR A 171 15.35 -11.10 -12.57
N LEU A 172 14.19 -10.46 -12.44
CA LEU A 172 12.89 -11.08 -12.69
C LEU A 172 12.26 -10.52 -13.98
N LEU A 173 11.68 -11.40 -14.80
CA LEU A 173 10.90 -11.07 -15.99
C LEU A 173 9.41 -11.19 -15.68
N ASP A 174 8.63 -10.18 -16.08
CA ASP A 174 7.15 -10.17 -16.04
C ASP A 174 6.58 -10.28 -17.47
#